data_AF-A0A2M8KRY1-F1
#
_entry.id   AF-A0A2M8KRY1-F1
#
_cell.length_a   1.000
_cell.length_b   1.000
_cell.length_c   1.000
_cell.angle_alpha   90.00
_cell.angle_beta   90.00
_cell.angle_gamma   90.00
#
_symmetry.space_group_name_H-M   'P 1'
#
loop_
_entity.id
_entity.type
_entity.pdbx_description
1 polymer ?
#
loop_
_entity_poly.entity_id
_entity_poly.type
_entity_poly.pdbx_seq_one_letter_code
_entity_poly.pdbx_strand_id
1 'polypeptide(L)' 'MDSITAIIHTYNEEHAIIECIKSAKLLTNDIVVIDMESTDTTRLKAQRYGATVYTTTHAHYVEPARTF' A
#
# COMPACT_ATOMS: atom_id res chain seq x y z
N MET A 1 -20.98 -2.65 12.78
CA MET A 1 -20.88 -3.12 11.39
C MET A 1 -19.39 -3.18 11.14
N ASP A 2 -18.83 -4.38 11.08
CA ASP A 2 -17.37 -4.54 11.07
C ASP A 2 -16.82 -4.05 9.74
N SER A 3 -15.88 -3.10 9.78
CA SER A 3 -15.18 -2.59 8.61
C SER A 3 -13.91 -3.39 8.39
N ILE A 4 -13.69 -3.87 7.17
CA ILE A 4 -12.45 -4.53 6.79
C ILE A 4 -11.47 -3.45 6.30
N THR A 5 -10.23 -3.50 6.74
CA THR A 5 -9.14 -2.65 6.20
C THR A 5 -8.26 -3.51 5.30
N ALA A 6 -7.96 -3.03 4.09
CA ALA A 6 -7.03 -3.68 3.19
C ALA A 6 -5.63 -3.09 3.34
N ILE A 7 -4.66 -3.92 3.75
CA ILE A 7 -3.25 -3.53 3.87
C ILE A 7 -2.49 -4.06 2.66
N ILE A 8 -1.78 -3.17 1.96
CA ILE A 8 -0.99 -3.48 0.76
C ILE A 8 0.47 -3.12 1.02
N HIS A 9 1.34 -4.12 1.15
CA HIS A 9 2.78 -3.92 1.17
C HIS A 9 3.32 -3.82 -0.25
N THR A 10 4.24 -2.89 -0.50
CA THR A 10 4.75 -2.64 -1.85
C THR A 10 6.19 -2.14 -1.85
N TYR A 11 6.90 -2.42 -2.94
CA TYR A 11 8.20 -1.86 -3.29
C TYR A 11 8.34 -1.81 -4.81
N ASN A 12 8.46 -0.62 -5.38
CA ASN A 12 8.62 -0.37 -6.81
C ASN A 12 7.53 -1.04 -7.70
N GLU A 13 6.25 -0.85 -7.36
CA GLU A 13 5.09 -1.40 -8.07
C GLU A 13 4.31 -0.33 -8.87
N GLU A 14 5.00 0.64 -9.47
CA GLU A 14 4.31 1.76 -10.11
C GLU A 14 3.39 1.37 -11.28
N HIS A 15 3.59 0.19 -11.85
CA HIS A 15 2.77 -0.36 -12.93
C HIS A 15 1.52 -1.09 -12.43
N ALA A 16 1.51 -1.57 -11.18
CA ALA A 16 0.44 -2.42 -10.64
C ALA A 16 -0.37 -1.75 -9.51
N ILE A 17 0.23 -0.80 -8.77
CA ILE A 17 -0.37 -0.25 -7.54
C ILE A 17 -1.76 0.36 -7.75
N ILE A 18 -2.01 0.99 -8.91
CA ILE A 18 -3.32 1.58 -9.23
C ILE A 18 -4.39 0.50 -9.38
N GLU A 19 -4.11 -0.55 -10.16
CA GLU A 19 -5.07 -1.65 -10.39
C GLU A 19 -5.28 -2.47 -9.11
N CYS A 20 -4.22 -2.63 -8.29
CA CYS A 20 -4.31 -3.23 -6.97
C CYS A 20 -5.28 -2.46 -6.06
N ILE A 21 -5.13 -1.14 -5.95
CA ILE A 21 -6.03 -0.30 -5.13
C ILE A 21 -7.46 -0.33 -5.69
N LYS A 22 -7.66 -0.28 -7.01
CA LYS A 22 -8.99 -0.42 -7.62
C LYS A 22 -9.66 -1.75 -7.26
N SER A 23 -8.90 -2.83 -7.27
CA SER A 23 -9.39 -4.15 -6.89
C SER A 23 -9.77 -4.20 -5.41
N ALA A 24 -8.91 -3.67 -4.51
CA ALA A 24 -9.19 -3.59 -3.08
C ALA A 24 -10.44 -2.74 -2.77
N LYS A 25 -10.70 -1.69 -3.55
CA LYS A 25 -11.93 -0.86 -3.44
C LYS A 25 -13.23 -1.62 -3.70
N LEU A 26 -13.17 -2.80 -4.31
CA LEU A 26 -14.35 -3.68 -4.43
C LEU A 26 -14.75 -4.30 -3.08
N LEU A 27 -13.83 -4.33 -2.11
CA LEU A 27 -14.04 -4.91 -0.79
C LEU A 27 -14.17 -3.85 0.31
N THR A 28 -13.37 -2.78 0.26
CA THR A 28 -13.36 -1.73 1.27
C THR A 28 -12.82 -0.40 0.75
N ASN A 29 -13.31 0.71 1.33
CA ASN A 29 -12.74 2.04 1.09
C ASN A 29 -11.57 2.36 2.05
N ASP A 30 -11.36 1.54 3.09
CA ASP A 30 -10.27 1.70 4.04
C ASP A 30 -9.04 0.92 3.56
N ILE A 31 -8.15 1.63 2.86
CA ILE A 31 -6.99 1.05 2.19
C ILE A 31 -5.73 1.74 2.72
N VAL A 32 -4.84 0.92 3.28
CA VAL A 32 -3.53 1.34 3.79
C VAL A 32 -2.45 0.72 2.91
N VAL A 33 -1.55 1.55 2.39
CA VAL A 33 -0.36 1.10 1.65
C VAL A 33 0.86 1.31 2.51
N ILE A 34 1.64 0.24 2.70
CA ILE A 34 2.93 0.27 3.39
C ILE A 34 4.02 0.18 2.33
N ASP A 35 4.57 1.33 1.98
CA ASP A 35 5.62 1.51 0.99
C ASP A 35 7.00 1.26 1.62
N MET A 36 7.72 0.24 1.13
CA MET A 36 9.07 -0.09 1.58
C MET A 36 10.11 0.81 0.90
N GLU A 37 9.93 2.13 0.98
CA GLU A 37 10.81 3.13 0.37
C GLU A 37 11.02 2.93 -1.14
N SER A 38 9.93 2.79 -1.90
CA SER A 38 10.01 2.76 -3.37
C SER A 38 10.76 3.98 -3.92
N THR A 39 11.60 3.74 -4.91
CA THR A 39 12.37 4.76 -5.63
C THR A 39 11.68 5.24 -6.92
N ASP A 40 10.55 4.61 -7.26
CA ASP A 40 9.72 4.93 -8.42
C ASP A 40 8.48 5.76 -8.04
N THR A 41 7.47 5.84 -8.92
CA THR A 41 6.26 6.62 -8.66
C THR A 41 5.18 5.90 -7.84
N THR A 42 5.47 4.73 -7.25
CA THR A 42 4.50 3.89 -6.50
C THR A 42 3.77 4.69 -5.42
N ARG A 43 4.52 5.38 -4.55
CA ARG A 43 3.97 6.17 -3.44
C ARG A 43 3.01 7.26 -3.93
N LEU A 44 3.44 8.02 -4.95
CA LEU A 44 2.65 9.11 -5.52
C LEU A 44 1.34 8.58 -6.12
N LYS A 45 1.40 7.46 -6.84
CA LYS A 45 0.24 6.82 -7.45
C LYS A 45 -0.74 6.31 -6.38
N ALA A 46 -0.23 5.67 -5.32
CA ALA A 46 -1.05 5.17 -4.21
C ALA A 46 -1.82 6.29 -3.49
N GLN A 47 -1.12 7.38 -3.13
CA GLN A 47 -1.74 8.55 -2.49
C GLN A 47 -2.81 9.19 -3.39
N ARG A 48 -2.51 9.36 -4.68
CA ARG A 48 -3.45 9.95 -5.66
C ARG A 48 -4.71 9.10 -5.84
N TYR A 49 -4.60 7.78 -5.64
CA TYR A 49 -5.73 6.86 -5.74
C TYR A 49 -6.51 6.69 -4.43
N GLY A 50 -6.20 7.48 -3.40
CA GLY A 50 -6.97 7.57 -2.16
C GLY A 50 -6.62 6.53 -1.10
N ALA A 51 -5.44 5.89 -1.19
CA ALA A 51 -4.91 5.08 -0.11
C ALA A 51 -4.18 5.96 0.93
N THR A 52 -4.30 5.61 2.21
CA THR A 52 -3.40 6.14 3.25
C THR A 52 -2.05 5.45 3.09
N VAL A 53 -0.97 6.21 2.93
CA VAL A 53 0.36 5.63 2.66
C VAL A 53 1.30 5.88 3.82
N TYR A 54 1.87 4.81 4.37
CA TYR A 54 2.99 4.84 5.30
C TYR A 54 4.25 4.31 4.63
N THR A 55 5.40 4.71 5.16
CA THR A 55 6.70 4.27 4.66
C THR A 55 7.46 3.53 5.74
N THR A 56 8.12 2.44 5.37
CA THR A 56 9.04 1.71 6.25
C THR A 56 10.34 1.44 5.52
N THR A 57 11.44 1.34 6.26
CA THR A 57 12.75 1.05 5.67
C THR A 57 12.69 -0.25 4.90
N HIS A 58 13.21 -0.25 3.67
CA HIS A 58 13.27 -1.47 2.87
C HIS A 58 14.13 -2.51 3.60
N ALA A 59 13.48 -3.55 4.11
CA ALA A 59 14.13 -4.66 4.79
C ALA A 59 14.00 -5.92 3.93
N HIS A 60 15.09 -6.67 3.82
CA HIS A 60 15.08 -7.99 3.16
C HIS A 60 14.41 -9.08 4.02
N TYR A 61 13.79 -8.70 5.14
CA TYR A 61 13.09 -9.57 6.08
C TYR A 61 11.80 -8.86 6.54
N VAL A 62 10.78 -9.65 6.86
CA VAL A 62 9.39 -9.18 6.99
C VAL A 62 9.07 -8.47 8.31
N GLU A 63 9.87 -8.70 9.36
CA GLU A 63 9.59 -8.21 10.72
C GLU A 63 9.33 -6.69 10.83
N PRO A 64 10.06 -5.78 10.15
CA PRO A 64 9.82 -4.33 10.25
C PRO A 64 8.47 -3.91 9.66
N ALA A 65 7.92 -4.69 8.73
CA ALA A 65 6.65 -4.43 8.07
C ALA A 65 5.43 -4.94 8.87
N ARG A 66 5.63 -5.80 9.90
CA ARG A 66 4.53 -6.39 10.69
C ARG A 66 3.90 -5.46 11.74
N THR A 67 4.45 -4.28 11.92
CA THR A 67 4.02 -3.34 12.97
C THR A 67 2.86 -2.43 12.54
N PHE A 68 2.26 -2.68 11.38
CA PHE A 68 1.25 -1.84 10.73
C PHE A 68 -0.06 -2.60 10.52
#